data_AF-A0A485AUY2-F1
#
_entry.id   AF-A0A485AUY2-F1
#
_cell.length_a   1.000
_cell.length_b   1.000
_cell.length_c   1.000
_cell.angle_alpha   90.00
_cell.angle_beta   90.00
_cell.angle_gamma   90.00
#
_symmetry.space_group_name_H-M   'P 1'
#
loop_
_entity.id
_entity.type
_entity.pdbx_description
1 polymer ?
#
loop_
_entity_poly.entity_id
_entity_poly.type
_entity_poly.pdbx_seq_one_letter_code
_entity_poly.pdbx_strand_id
1 'polypeptide(L)' 'MKRPGSADRQLARIKQWREICPDLTLRSTFIVGFPGETEEDFQMLLDFLKEARLDRVGCFKYSPVEGGDR' A
#
# COMPACT_ATOMS: atom_id res chain seq x y z
N MET A 1 -4.11 -9.27 -1.65
CA MET A 1 -4.42 -8.63 -0.34
C MET A 1 -5.80 -7.97 -0.43
N LYS A 2 -6.87 -8.60 0.08
CA LYS A 2 -8.23 -8.02 0.03
C LYS A 2 -8.36 -6.85 1.01
N ARG A 3 -8.13 -5.59 0.60
CA ARG A 3 -8.50 -4.42 1.42
C ARG A 3 -9.06 -3.23 0.64
N PRO A 4 -10.10 -3.43 -0.21
CA PRO A 4 -10.86 -2.31 -0.76
C PRO A 4 -11.56 -1.59 0.41
N GLY A 5 -11.40 -0.27 0.53
CA GLY A 5 -12.01 0.55 1.58
C GLY A 5 -11.10 0.95 2.74
N SER A 6 -9.80 0.64 2.69
CA SER A 6 -8.85 1.11 3.69
C SER A 6 -7.90 2.21 3.19
N ALA A 7 -7.77 2.40 1.87
CA ALA A 7 -6.79 3.32 1.27
C ALA A 7 -7.03 4.78 1.67
N ASP A 8 -8.26 5.28 1.57
CA ASP A 8 -8.59 6.67 1.92
C ASP A 8 -8.31 6.98 3.39
N ARG A 9 -8.62 6.03 4.29
CA ARG A 9 -8.31 6.17 5.72
C ARG A 9 -6.81 6.20 5.99
N GLN A 10 -6.03 5.43 5.22
CA GLN A 10 -4.57 5.44 5.33
C GLN A 10 -3.99 6.76 4.81
N LEU A 11 -4.49 7.27 3.68
CA LEU A 11 -4.06 8.56 3.13
C LEU A 11 -4.38 9.71 4.10
N ALA A 12 -5.58 9.76 4.66
CA ALA A 12 -5.96 10.76 5.66
C ALA A 12 -5.02 10.72 6.87
N ARG A 13 -4.68 9.52 7.35
CA ARG A 13 -3.76 9.34 8.47
C ARG A 13 -2.33 9.78 8.15
N ILE A 14 -1.83 9.44 6.97
CA ILE A 14 -0.50 9.88 6.50
C ILE A 14 -0.45 11.42 6.45
N LYS A 15 -1.49 12.06 5.91
CA LYS A 15 -1.61 13.53 5.86
C LYS A 15 -1.55 14.13 7.27
N GLN A 16 -2.38 13.61 8.19
CA GLN A 16 -2.40 14.08 9.58
C GLN A 16 -1.04 13.92 10.28
N TRP A 17 -0.34 12.81 10.07
CA TRP A 17 0.98 12.61 10.67
C TRP A 17 2.02 13.60 10.14
N ARG A 18 1.98 13.91 8.84
CA ARG A 18 2.87 14.89 8.22
C ARG A 18 2.57 16.32 8.68
N GLU A 19 1.32 16.63 9.01
CA GLU A 19 0.96 17.92 9.64
C GLU A 19 1.56 18.06 11.05
N ILE A 20 1.58 16.97 11.82
CA ILE A 20 2.14 16.95 13.19
C ILE A 20 3.67 16.96 13.18
N CYS A 21 4.27 16.20 12.26
CA CYS A 21 5.73 16.06 12.14
C CYS A 21 6.11 16.09 10.65
N PRO A 22 6.48 17.26 10.10
CA PRO A 22 6.80 17.42 8.69
C PRO A 22 7.98 16.55 8.23
N ASP A 23 8.96 16.32 9.10
CA ASP A 23 10.16 15.53 8.82
C ASP A 23 9.96 14.01 9.04
N LEU A 24 8.73 13.57 9.28
CA LEU A 24 8.43 12.17 9.53
C LEU A 24 8.74 11.31 8.29
N THR A 25 9.64 10.35 8.48
CA THR A 25 9.96 9.33 7.48
C THR A 25 8.96 8.17 7.56
N LEU A 26 8.29 7.88 6.45
CA LEU A 26 7.34 6.79 6.31
C LEU A 26 7.85 5.73 5.32
N ARG A 27 7.84 4.47 5.77
CA ARG A 27 8.19 3.31 4.95
C ARG A 27 7.05 2.31 4.92
N SER A 28 6.77 1.77 3.75
CA SER A 28 5.85 0.64 3.60
C SER A 28 6.33 -0.37 2.56
N THR A 29 5.71 -1.54 2.57
CA THR A 29 5.96 -2.62 1.61
C THR A 29 4.65 -3.08 1.01
N PHE A 30 4.67 -3.37 -0.30
CA PHE A 30 3.51 -3.81 -1.06
C PHE A 30 3.81 -5.14 -1.73
N ILE A 31 2.79 -5.97 -1.84
CA ILE A 31 2.84 -7.21 -2.59
C ILE A 31 1.90 -7.06 -3.78
N VAL A 32 2.41 -7.34 -4.98
CA VAL A 32 1.69 -7.25 -6.25
C VAL A 32 1.63 -8.62 -6.92
N GLY A 33 0.72 -8.81 -7.87
CA GLY A 33 0.50 -10.07 -8.56
C GLY A 33 -0.18 -11.12 -7.68
N PHE A 34 -0.99 -10.69 -6.71
CA PHE A 34 -1.80 -11.62 -5.92
C PHE A 34 -2.81 -12.35 -6.84
N PRO A 35 -3.14 -13.64 -6.61
CA PRO A 35 -4.14 -14.33 -7.42
C PRO A 35 -5.48 -13.60 -7.42
N GLY A 36 -5.91 -13.17 -8.61
CA GLY A 36 -7.14 -12.38 -8.80
C GLY A 36 -6.97 -10.86 -8.70
N GLU A 37 -5.74 -10.34 -8.59
CA GLU A 37 -5.46 -8.90 -8.74
C GLU A 37 -5.77 -8.45 -10.17
N THR A 38 -6.62 -7.43 -10.30
CA THR A 38 -6.96 -6.85 -11.62
C THR A 38 -6.07 -5.66 -11.95
N GLU A 39 -6.11 -5.21 -13.20
CA GLU A 39 -5.42 -3.99 -13.62
C GLU A 39 -5.94 -2.76 -12.86
N GLU A 40 -7.25 -2.71 -12.58
CA GLU A 40 -7.86 -1.65 -11.78
C GLU A 40 -7.35 -1.65 -10.34
N ASP A 41 -7.17 -2.83 -9.74
CA ASP A 41 -6.56 -2.96 -8.40
C ASP A 41 -5.13 -2.42 -8.38
N PHE A 42 -4.36 -2.76 -9.42
CA PHE A 42 -2.99 -2.28 -9.58
C PHE A 42 -2.95 -0.76 -9.78
N GLN A 43 -3.84 -0.21 -10.60
CA GLN A 43 -3.95 1.22 -10.83
C GLN A 43 -4.34 1.98 -9.55
N MET A 44 -5.28 1.46 -8.75
CA MET A 44 -5.62 2.01 -7.43
C MET A 44 -4.41 2.06 -6.48
N LEU A 45 -3.57 1.01 -6.49
CA LEU A 45 -2.32 1.01 -5.73
C LEU A 45 -1.36 2.11 -6.20
N LEU A 46 -1.20 2.27 -7.52
CA LEU A 46 -0.33 3.31 -8.08
C LEU A 46 -0.81 4.72 -7.69
N ASP A 47 -2.11 4.97 -7.73
CA ASP A 47 -2.67 6.27 -7.35
C ASP A 47 -2.52 6.53 -5.84
N PHE A 48 -2.73 5.50 -5.01
CA PHE A 48 -2.42 5.58 -3.58
C PHE A 48 -0.94 5.95 -3.33
N LEU A 49 0.01 5.32 -4.03
CA LEU A 49 1.44 5.60 -3.85
C LEU A 49 1.81 7.04 -4.25
N LYS A 50 1.20 7.56 -5.33
CA LYS A 50 1.38 8.96 -5.76
C LYS A 50 0.89 9.94 -4.69
N GLU A 51 -0.25 9.66 -4.07
CA GLU A 51 -0.81 10.52 -3.02
C GLU A 51 -0.09 10.39 -1.67
N ALA A 52 0.24 9.16 -1.26
CA ALA A 52 0.85 8.87 0.03
C ALA A 52 2.26 9.47 0.18
N ARG A 53 2.99 9.63 -0.93
CA ARG A 53 4.37 10.18 -0.97
C ARG A 53 5.24 9.58 0.12
N LEU A 54 5.31 8.25 0.16
CA LEU A 54 6.14 7.53 1.12
C LEU A 54 7.62 7.74 0.81
N ASP A 55 8.44 7.88 1.85
CA ASP A 55 9.87 8.11 1.73
C ASP A 55 10.61 6.85 1.24
N ARG A 56 10.10 5.66 1.61
CA ARG A 56 10.64 4.37 1.19
C ARG A 56 9.54 3.37 0.88
N VAL A 57 9.64 2.74 -0.29
CA VAL A 57 8.69 1.72 -0.74
C VAL A 57 9.43 0.45 -1.14
N GLY A 58 9.03 -0.67 -0.57
CA GLY A 58 9.38 -2.00 -1.08
C GLY A 58 8.22 -2.58 -1.89
N CYS A 59 8.51 -3.22 -3.02
CA CYS A 59 7.51 -3.92 -3.82
C CYS A 59 7.99 -5.34 -4.09
N PHE A 60 7.15 -6.32 -3.79
CA PHE A 60 7.45 -7.74 -3.92
C PHE A 60 6.37 -8.42 -4.76
N LYS A 61 6.76 -9.40 -5.57
CA LYS A 61 5.78 -10.26 -6.25
C LYS A 61 5.22 -11.24 -5.24
N TYR A 62 3.93 -11.51 -5.32
CA TYR A 62 3.31 -12.57 -4.55
C TYR A 62 4.00 -13.90 -4.87
N SER A 63 4.31 -14.64 -3.81
CA SER A 63 4.81 -16.01 -3.89
C SER A 63 3.95 -16.85 -2.96
N PRO A 64 3.22 -17.86 -3.46
CA PRO A 64 2.50 -18.78 -2.59
C PRO A 64 3.51 -19.58 -1.76
N VAL A 65 3.21 -19.79 -0.49
CA VAL A 65 3.99 -20.65 0.42
C VAL A 65 3.03 -21.68 1.00
N GLU A 66 3.45 -22.95 1.09
CA GLU A 66 2.63 -24.00 1.69
C GLU A 66 2.16 -23.60 3.09
N GLY A 67 0.85 -23.62 3.31
CA GLY A 67 0.20 -23.22 4.57
C GLY A 67 -0.11 -21.72 4.71
N GLY A 68 0.18 -20.88 3.70
CA GLY A 68 -0.05 -19.44 3.76
C GLY A 68 -1.52 -18.98 3.65
N ASP A 69 -2.41 -19.86 3.18
CA ASP A 69 -3.85 -19.56 2.96
C ASP A 69 -4.77 -20.14 4.05
N ARG A 70 -4.24 -20.45 5.25
CA ARG A 70 -5.05 -20.88 6.41
C ARG A 70 -5.61 -19.72 7.21
#